data_AF-A0A0V1FZ61-F1
#
_entry.id   AF-A0A0V1FZ61-F1
#
_cell.length_a   1.000
_cell.length_b   1.000
_cell.length_c   1.000
_cell.angle_alpha   90.00
_cell.angle_beta   90.00
_cell.angle_gamma   90.00
#
_symmetry.space_group_name_H-M   'P 1'
#
loop_
_entity.id
_entity.type
_entity.pdbx_description
1 polymer ?
#
loop_
_entity_poly.entity_id
_entity_poly.type
_entity_poly.pdbx_seq_one_letter_code
_entity_poly.pdbx_strand_id
1 'polypeptide(L)'
;MGQETQIGPTQANGKVLLSTAPGNWANGAAALTAAAGHSFAVSLTGVVANAADIKFLAYNNVPPAVPNVQTKSNSKGVIIVSTAAGANEGRWIVHTVPGFPAAKTGYNWPAAETAKGHLLICMTIAETAINAIALKDIYINILFTCFHLASSLIRAEPFVYYNDIPES
;
A
#
# COMPACT_ATOMS: atom_id res chain seq x y z
N MET A 1 37.34 1.41 -18.98
CA MET A 1 36.20 1.77 -18.12
C MET A 1 34.97 1.18 -18.78
N GLY A 2 34.57 -0.04 -18.41
CA GLY A 2 33.38 -0.67 -18.99
C GLY A 2 32.17 0.10 -18.51
N GLN A 3 31.32 0.57 -19.43
CA GLN A 3 29.99 1.04 -19.04
C GLN A 3 29.28 -0.16 -18.40
N GLU A 4 28.97 -0.06 -17.12
CA GLU A 4 27.99 -0.97 -16.51
C GLU A 4 26.71 -0.83 -17.33
N THR A 5 26.31 -1.91 -17.98
CA THR A 5 25.03 -1.98 -18.68
C THR A 5 23.94 -1.66 -17.65
N GLN A 6 23.21 -0.56 -17.83
CA GLN A 6 22.11 -0.21 -16.95
C GLN A 6 21.01 -1.28 -17.07
N ILE A 7 20.97 -2.25 -16.15
CA ILE A 7 19.98 -3.36 -16.11
C ILE A 7 18.69 -2.94 -15.37
N GLY A 8 18.38 -1.63 -15.36
CA GLY A 8 17.25 -1.04 -14.66
C GLY A 8 16.19 -0.46 -15.60
N PRO A 9 14.99 -0.12 -15.09
CA PRO A 9 13.98 0.57 -15.89
C PRO A 9 14.55 1.84 -16.53
N THR A 10 14.17 2.10 -17.79
CA THR A 10 14.60 3.29 -18.56
C THR A 10 13.55 4.40 -18.58
N GLN A 11 12.41 4.20 -17.92
CA GLN A 11 11.28 5.14 -17.88
C GLN A 11 10.75 5.26 -16.45
N ALA A 12 10.37 6.49 -16.06
CA ALA A 12 9.75 6.77 -14.76
C ALA A 12 8.24 6.43 -14.73
N ASN A 13 7.65 6.12 -15.89
CA ASN A 13 6.26 5.69 -16.00
C ASN A 13 6.16 4.19 -15.77
N GLY A 14 5.16 3.77 -15.00
CA GLY A 14 4.81 2.37 -14.87
C GLY A 14 4.13 1.83 -16.13
N LYS A 15 3.89 0.51 -16.13
CA LYS A 15 2.97 -0.14 -17.06
C LYS A 15 1.68 -0.48 -16.32
N VAL A 16 0.54 -0.37 -16.99
CA VAL A 16 -0.78 -0.64 -16.41
C VAL A 16 -1.61 -1.54 -17.32
N LEU A 17 -2.37 -2.46 -16.73
CA LEU A 17 -3.39 -3.23 -17.42
C LEU A 17 -4.71 -2.46 -17.34
N LEU A 18 -5.28 -2.11 -18.48
CA LEU A 18 -6.53 -1.36 -18.57
C LEU A 18 -7.65 -2.30 -19.02
N SER A 19 -8.83 -2.16 -18.42
CA SER A 19 -10.02 -2.92 -18.85
C SER A 19 -10.42 -2.63 -20.30
N THR A 20 -10.10 -1.44 -20.79
CA THR A 20 -10.32 -1.00 -22.17
C THR A 20 -9.25 -1.50 -23.15
N ALA A 21 -8.17 -2.11 -22.66
CA ALA A 21 -7.10 -2.69 -23.47
C ALA A 21 -6.75 -4.11 -22.97
N PRO A 22 -7.71 -5.06 -23.02
CA PRO A 22 -7.49 -6.41 -22.54
C PRO A 22 -6.35 -7.08 -23.30
N GLY A 23 -5.37 -7.64 -22.57
CA GLY A 23 -4.25 -8.40 -23.12
C GLY A 23 -2.95 -7.63 -23.33
N ASN A 24 -2.92 -6.30 -23.17
CA ASN A 24 -1.70 -5.50 -23.35
C ASN A 24 -1.39 -4.61 -22.15
N TRP A 25 -0.11 -4.51 -21.81
CA TRP A 25 0.41 -3.51 -20.88
C TRP A 25 0.48 -2.14 -21.57
N ALA A 26 -0.34 -1.19 -21.11
CA ALA A 26 -0.30 0.19 -21.56
C ALA A 26 0.72 1.01 -20.75
N ASN A 27 1.17 2.14 -21.30
CA ASN A 27 1.93 3.12 -20.53
C ASN A 27 1.04 3.74 -19.45
N GLY A 28 1.59 3.91 -18.24
CA GLY A 28 0.95 4.71 -17.20
C GLY A 28 0.77 6.15 -17.66
N ALA A 29 -0.36 6.75 -17.29
CA ALA A 29 -0.77 8.10 -17.70
C ALA A 29 0.19 9.21 -17.22
N ALA A 30 0.91 8.98 -16.13
CA ALA A 30 1.95 9.86 -15.61
C ALA A 30 3.11 9.05 -14.99
N ALA A 31 4.24 9.73 -14.76
CA ALA A 31 5.37 9.15 -14.03
C ALA A 31 4.97 8.82 -12.58
N LEU A 32 5.54 7.75 -12.01
CA LEU A 32 5.29 7.37 -10.60
C LEU A 32 5.83 8.40 -9.60
N THR A 33 6.68 9.34 -10.05
CA THR A 33 7.16 10.45 -9.23
C THR A 33 6.15 11.60 -9.12
N ALA A 34 5.14 11.63 -9.98
CA ALA A 34 4.15 12.71 -9.98
C ALA A 34 3.14 12.50 -8.84
N ALA A 35 2.79 13.58 -8.12
CA ALA A 35 1.81 13.51 -7.05
C ALA A 35 0.35 13.29 -7.52
N ALA A 36 0.12 13.24 -8.85
CA ALA A 36 -1.19 13.06 -9.45
C ALA A 36 -1.06 12.49 -10.87
N GLY A 37 -2.20 12.10 -11.47
CA GLY A 37 -2.27 11.67 -12.87
C GLY A 37 -2.00 10.17 -13.09
N HIS A 38 -1.81 9.38 -12.04
CA HIS A 38 -1.72 7.92 -12.12
C HIS A 38 -2.48 7.23 -10.97
N SER A 39 -2.80 5.95 -11.14
CA SER A 39 -3.68 5.19 -10.25
C SER A 39 -3.21 5.19 -8.80
N PHE A 40 -1.93 4.94 -8.53
CA PHE A 40 -1.42 4.88 -7.15
C PHE A 40 -1.47 6.20 -6.38
N ALA A 41 -1.21 7.35 -7.04
CA ALA A 41 -1.36 8.66 -6.41
C ALA A 41 -2.82 8.89 -6.00
N VAL A 42 -3.76 8.56 -6.89
CA VAL A 42 -5.20 8.65 -6.61
C VAL A 42 -5.60 7.71 -5.48
N SER A 43 -5.18 6.44 -5.52
CA SER A 43 -5.52 5.45 -4.50
C SER A 43 -5.03 5.82 -3.10
N LEU A 44 -3.89 6.54 -3.01
CA LEU A 44 -3.27 6.95 -1.76
C LEU A 44 -3.67 8.35 -1.27
N THR A 45 -4.49 9.10 -2.01
CA THR A 45 -4.84 10.50 -1.70
C THR A 45 -5.20 10.71 -0.23
N GLY A 46 -6.14 9.93 0.31
CA GLY A 46 -6.56 10.04 1.71
C GLY A 46 -5.49 9.65 2.73
N VAL A 47 -4.62 8.71 2.38
CA VAL A 47 -3.51 8.23 3.24
C VAL A 47 -2.45 9.30 3.38
N VAL A 48 -2.05 9.92 2.27
CA VAL A 48 -0.98 10.93 2.26
C VAL A 48 -1.46 12.30 2.72
N ALA A 49 -2.74 12.62 2.51
CA ALA A 49 -3.37 13.87 2.95
C ALA A 49 -3.95 13.81 4.37
N ASN A 50 -3.94 12.64 5.03
CA ASN A 50 -4.57 12.42 6.34
C ASN A 50 -6.06 12.81 6.37
N ALA A 51 -6.82 12.34 5.38
CA ALA A 51 -8.25 12.63 5.28
C ALA A 51 -9.03 12.01 6.46
N ALA A 52 -10.00 12.76 7.00
CA ALA A 52 -10.71 12.38 8.23
C ALA A 52 -11.60 11.14 8.07
N ASP A 53 -12.09 10.91 6.86
CA ASP A 53 -12.93 9.79 6.44
C ASP A 53 -12.15 8.60 5.89
N ILE A 54 -10.83 8.59 6.06
CA ILE A 54 -9.94 7.53 5.56
C ILE A 54 -9.14 6.94 6.70
N LYS A 55 -9.23 5.61 6.82
CA LYS A 55 -8.46 4.81 7.76
C LYS A 55 -7.57 3.86 7.00
N PHE A 56 -6.39 3.60 7.54
CA PHE A 56 -5.43 2.78 6.82
C PHE A 56 -4.45 2.05 7.72
N LEU A 57 -4.00 0.93 7.18
CA LEU A 57 -3.02 0.03 7.72
C LEU A 57 -1.87 -0.05 6.72
N ALA A 58 -0.71 0.56 7.02
CA ALA A 58 0.47 0.45 6.17
C ALA A 58 1.51 -0.47 6.82
N TYR A 59 2.09 -1.37 6.02
CA TYR A 59 3.12 -2.30 6.45
C TYR A 59 4.30 -2.27 5.49
N ASN A 60 5.52 -2.26 6.01
CA ASN A 60 6.73 -2.21 5.21
C ASN A 60 7.94 -2.62 6.06
N ASN A 61 8.79 -3.51 5.57
CA ASN A 61 10.03 -3.90 6.25
C ASN A 61 11.16 -2.84 6.17
N VAL A 62 11.00 -1.87 5.28
CA VAL A 62 11.84 -0.66 5.20
C VAL A 62 10.89 0.54 5.17
N PRO A 63 10.26 0.90 6.31
CA PRO A 63 9.27 1.96 6.33
C PRO A 63 9.89 3.35 6.06
N PRO A 64 9.07 4.33 5.63
CA PRO A 64 9.54 5.70 5.49
C PRO A 64 10.03 6.27 6.83
N ALA A 65 11.17 6.96 6.82
CA ALA A 65 11.74 7.71 7.96
C ALA A 65 12.07 6.91 9.23
N VAL A 66 11.96 5.57 9.25
CA VAL A 66 12.37 4.72 10.37
C VAL A 66 13.44 3.72 9.90
N PRO A 67 14.73 4.00 10.11
CA PRO A 67 15.80 3.09 9.72
C PRO A 67 15.89 1.89 10.69
N ASN A 68 16.57 0.83 10.26
CA ASN A 68 16.97 -0.32 11.09
C ASN A 68 15.83 -1.15 11.71
N VAL A 69 14.67 -1.16 11.06
CA VAL A 69 13.56 -2.02 11.45
C VAL A 69 13.89 -3.49 11.17
N GLN A 70 13.69 -4.35 12.17
CA GLN A 70 13.81 -5.80 12.02
C GLN A 70 12.42 -6.42 11.93
N THR A 71 12.16 -7.18 10.86
CA THR A 71 10.89 -7.87 10.59
C THR A 71 11.17 -9.31 10.17
N LYS A 72 10.20 -10.21 10.35
CA LYS A 72 10.30 -11.58 9.80
C LYS A 72 9.82 -11.68 8.35
N SER A 73 9.26 -10.60 7.81
CA SER A 73 8.70 -10.52 6.46
C SER A 73 9.28 -9.36 5.66
N ASN A 74 9.41 -9.58 4.36
CA ASN A 74 9.80 -8.56 3.39
C ASN A 74 8.60 -7.90 2.68
N SER A 75 7.38 -8.27 3.07
CA SER A 75 6.14 -7.78 2.47
C SER A 75 5.91 -6.30 2.77
N LYS A 76 5.31 -5.61 1.80
CA LYS A 76 4.96 -4.19 1.92
C LYS A 76 3.59 -3.94 1.29
N GLY A 77 2.85 -2.98 1.83
CA GLY A 77 1.53 -2.65 1.34
C GLY A 77 0.76 -1.71 2.24
N VAL A 78 -0.45 -1.39 1.77
CA VAL A 78 -1.37 -0.48 2.45
C VAL A 78 -2.78 -1.02 2.26
N ILE A 79 -3.49 -1.22 3.36
CA ILE A 79 -4.93 -1.46 3.38
C ILE A 79 -5.59 -0.13 3.73
N ILE A 80 -6.58 0.28 2.95
CA ILE A 80 -7.26 1.58 3.06
C ILE A 80 -8.75 1.31 3.12
N VAL A 81 -9.45 1.96 4.04
CA VAL A 81 -10.90 1.88 4.21
C VAL A 81 -11.47 3.28 4.28
N SER A 82 -12.56 3.51 3.55
CA SER A 82 -13.38 4.71 3.71
C SER A 82 -14.35 4.52 4.86
N THR A 83 -14.38 5.49 5.79
CA THR A 83 -15.36 5.54 6.88
C THR A 83 -16.48 6.55 6.62
N ALA A 84 -16.59 7.06 5.39
CA ALA A 84 -17.70 7.91 5.01
C ALA A 84 -19.03 7.13 5.12
N ALA A 85 -20.09 7.78 5.60
CA ALA A 85 -21.38 7.12 5.82
C ALA A 85 -21.91 6.48 4.52
N GLY A 86 -22.22 5.19 4.57
CA GLY A 86 -22.71 4.42 3.41
C GLY A 86 -21.63 4.00 2.41
N ALA A 87 -20.35 4.28 2.67
CA ALA A 87 -19.26 3.72 1.89
C ALA A 87 -19.10 2.21 2.18
N ASN A 88 -18.75 1.45 1.15
CA ASN A 88 -18.28 0.07 1.27
C ASN A 88 -17.07 -0.09 0.34
N GLU A 89 -16.09 0.79 0.52
CA GLU A 89 -14.95 0.95 -0.38
C GLU A 89 -13.65 0.75 0.38
N GLY A 90 -13.04 -0.41 0.19
CA GLY A 90 -11.71 -0.74 0.64
C GLY A 90 -10.74 -0.89 -0.53
N ARG A 91 -9.46 -0.61 -0.28
CA ARG A 91 -8.37 -0.83 -1.25
C ARG A 91 -7.23 -1.53 -0.55
N TRP A 92 -6.65 -2.52 -1.21
CA TRP A 92 -5.41 -3.13 -0.78
C TRP A 92 -4.34 -2.96 -1.84
N ILE A 93 -3.29 -2.23 -1.48
CA ILE A 93 -2.11 -2.05 -2.29
C ILE A 93 -1.03 -2.98 -1.77
N VAL A 94 -0.50 -3.84 -2.64
CA VAL A 94 0.72 -4.61 -2.38
C VAL A 94 1.83 -4.06 -3.26
N HIS A 95 3.01 -3.83 -2.69
CA HIS A 95 4.13 -3.28 -3.46
C HIS A 95 5.49 -3.79 -3.01
N THR A 96 6.53 -3.52 -3.81
CA THR A 96 7.93 -3.83 -3.49
C THR A 96 8.76 -2.62 -3.07
N VAL A 97 8.20 -1.41 -3.13
CA VAL A 97 8.91 -0.12 -2.90
C VAL A 97 9.29 0.10 -1.42
N PRO A 98 10.59 0.14 -1.06
CA PRO A 98 11.08 0.59 0.24
C PRO A 98 10.75 2.07 0.49
N GLY A 99 10.49 2.47 1.73
CA GLY A 99 10.27 3.86 2.11
C GLY A 99 8.95 4.46 1.60
N PHE A 100 8.00 3.62 1.17
CA PHE A 100 6.74 4.05 0.57
C PHE A 100 5.53 3.32 1.20
N PRO A 101 4.34 3.95 1.23
CA PRO A 101 4.13 5.40 1.09
C PRO A 101 4.52 6.15 2.36
N ALA A 102 4.94 7.41 2.22
CA ALA A 102 5.07 8.29 3.38
C ALA A 102 3.68 8.79 3.78
N ALA A 103 3.02 8.08 4.71
CA ALA A 103 1.66 8.42 5.12
C ALA A 103 1.63 9.75 5.88
N LYS A 104 0.57 10.53 5.69
CA LYS A 104 0.34 11.85 6.33
C LYS A 104 1.40 12.92 6.06
N THR A 105 2.28 12.74 5.08
CA THR A 105 3.35 13.71 4.74
C THR A 105 3.29 14.20 3.30
N GLY A 106 2.19 13.91 2.58
CA GLY A 106 2.07 14.16 1.15
C GLY A 106 2.64 13.04 0.29
N TYR A 107 2.28 13.04 -1.00
CA TYR A 107 2.77 12.01 -1.93
C TYR A 107 4.27 12.20 -2.14
N ASN A 108 5.05 11.17 -1.80
CA ASN A 108 6.51 11.19 -1.96
C ASN A 108 7.01 9.85 -2.51
N TRP A 109 7.52 9.87 -3.73
CA TRP A 109 8.18 8.72 -4.34
C TRP A 109 9.67 8.68 -3.96
N PRO A 110 10.19 7.58 -3.40
CA PRO A 110 11.61 7.47 -3.05
C PRO A 110 12.50 7.53 -4.30
N ALA A 111 13.27 8.61 -4.47
CA ALA A 111 14.04 8.86 -5.70
C ALA A 111 14.99 7.70 -6.08
N ALA A 112 15.65 7.09 -5.09
CA ALA A 112 16.55 5.94 -5.27
C ALA A 112 15.87 4.69 -5.86
N GLU A 113 14.55 4.60 -5.75
CA GLU A 113 13.75 3.47 -6.21
C GLU A 113 13.32 3.62 -7.68
N THR A 114 13.55 4.78 -8.31
CA THR A 114 13.26 4.97 -9.74
C THR A 114 14.12 4.08 -10.64
N ALA A 115 15.37 3.82 -10.23
CA ALA A 115 16.30 2.99 -10.98
C ALA A 115 16.13 1.48 -10.72
N LYS A 116 15.28 1.10 -9.76
CA LYS A 116 15.06 -0.28 -9.32
C LYS A 116 13.65 -0.68 -9.78
N GLY A 117 13.51 -1.74 -10.55
CA GLY A 117 12.19 -2.16 -11.01
C GLY A 117 11.28 -2.49 -9.83
N HIS A 118 10.07 -1.91 -9.80
CA HIS A 118 9.08 -2.17 -8.75
C HIS A 118 7.75 -2.66 -9.31
N LEU A 119 7.08 -3.48 -8.51
CA LEU A 119 5.72 -3.91 -8.75
C LEU A 119 4.81 -3.25 -7.71
N LEU A 120 3.70 -2.70 -8.17
CA LEU A 120 2.62 -2.20 -7.34
C LEU A 120 1.32 -2.77 -7.91
N ILE A 121 0.48 -3.32 -7.03
CA ILE A 121 -0.84 -3.87 -7.38
C ILE A 121 -1.85 -3.24 -6.43
N CYS A 122 -2.93 -2.68 -6.98
CA CYS A 122 -4.05 -2.17 -6.20
C CYS A 122 -5.28 -3.03 -6.49
N MET A 123 -5.86 -3.62 -5.45
CA MET A 123 -7.09 -4.39 -5.51
C MET A 123 -8.19 -3.64 -4.76
N THR A 124 -9.38 -3.56 -5.34
CA THR A 124 -10.58 -3.10 -4.62
C THR A 124 -11.11 -4.26 -3.79
N ILE A 125 -11.40 -4.00 -2.53
CA ILE A 125 -11.97 -4.97 -1.58
C ILE A 125 -13.18 -4.34 -0.90
N ALA A 126 -14.25 -5.09 -0.68
CA ALA A 126 -15.36 -4.61 0.13
C ALA A 126 -14.89 -4.46 1.59
N GLU A 127 -15.35 -3.44 2.29
CA GLU A 127 -15.10 -3.26 3.73
C GLU A 127 -15.58 -4.48 4.52
N THR A 128 -16.72 -5.05 4.13
CA THR A 128 -17.23 -6.29 4.73
C THR A 128 -16.29 -7.49 4.56
N ALA A 129 -15.49 -7.54 3.49
CA ALA A 129 -14.48 -8.57 3.29
C ALA A 129 -13.24 -8.33 4.17
N ILE A 130 -12.95 -7.08 4.54
CA ILE A 130 -11.92 -6.73 5.54
C ILE A 130 -12.39 -7.18 6.93
N ASN A 131 -13.65 -6.91 7.28
CA ASN A 131 -14.23 -7.34 8.55
C ASN A 131 -14.36 -8.88 8.63
N ALA A 132 -14.61 -9.58 7.52
CA ALA A 132 -14.62 -11.04 7.49
C ALA A 132 -13.23 -11.68 7.72
N ILE A 133 -12.14 -10.97 7.41
CA ILE A 133 -10.78 -11.37 7.81
C ILE A 133 -10.62 -11.26 9.33
N ALA A 134 -11.37 -10.35 9.99
CA ALA A 134 -11.36 -10.15 11.44
C ALA A 134 -12.33 -11.04 12.23
N LEU A 135 -13.44 -11.48 11.63
CA LEU A 135 -14.53 -12.16 12.35
C LEU A 135 -14.44 -13.69 12.41
N LYS A 136 -13.38 -14.31 11.88
CA LYS A 136 -13.23 -15.78 11.89
C LYS A 136 -12.58 -16.36 13.16
N ASP A 137 -12.38 -15.54 14.20
CA ASP A 137 -11.77 -15.92 15.48
C ASP A 137 -12.70 -15.69 16.70
N ILE A 138 -14.00 -16.01 16.58
CA ILE A 138 -14.89 -16.04 17.76
C ILE A 138 -14.55 -17.27 18.61
N TYR A 139 -13.55 -17.15 19.49
CA TYR A 139 -13.42 -17.85 20.78
C TYR A 139 -12.23 -17.27 21.57
N ILE A 140 -12.20 -15.96 21.86
CA ILE A 140 -11.56 -15.44 23.09
C ILE A 140 -12.00 -13.99 23.31
N ASN A 141 -12.78 -13.80 24.37
CA ASN A 141 -12.85 -12.53 25.07
C ASN A 141 -11.49 -12.34 25.74
N ILE A 142 -10.75 -11.28 25.40
CA ILE A 142 -9.81 -10.50 26.24
C ILE A 142 -8.99 -9.59 25.31
N LEU A 143 -9.26 -8.28 25.40
CA LEU A 143 -8.28 -7.19 25.35
C LEU A 143 -7.15 -7.30 24.30
N PHE A 144 -7.41 -7.11 23.00
CA PHE A 144 -6.39 -6.66 22.02
C PHE A 144 -7.04 -6.43 20.65
N THR A 145 -7.62 -5.26 20.43
CA THR A 145 -8.37 -5.00 19.20
C THR A 145 -7.54 -4.40 18.05
N CYS A 146 -6.21 -4.33 18.20
CA CYS A 146 -5.28 -4.01 17.11
C CYS A 146 -4.84 -5.25 16.28
N PHE A 147 -5.31 -6.45 16.62
CA PHE A 147 -4.71 -7.70 16.14
C PHE A 147 -5.51 -8.43 15.03
N HIS A 148 -6.76 -8.05 14.74
CA HIS A 148 -7.64 -8.91 13.93
C HIS A 148 -7.63 -8.65 12.41
N LEU A 149 -6.79 -7.77 11.86
CA LEU A 149 -6.62 -7.68 10.39
C LEU A 149 -5.48 -8.55 9.84
N ALA A 150 -4.85 -9.34 10.70
CA ALA A 150 -3.49 -9.78 10.44
C ALA A 150 -3.19 -11.24 10.77
N SER A 151 -4.11 -12.20 10.88
CA SER A 151 -3.68 -13.57 11.23
C SER A 151 -2.61 -14.13 10.24
N SER A 152 -2.61 -13.68 8.98
CA SER A 152 -1.54 -13.89 8.00
C SER A 152 -0.37 -12.88 8.08
N LEU A 153 -0.62 -11.59 8.34
CA LEU A 153 0.44 -10.58 8.52
C LEU A 153 1.21 -10.73 9.84
N ILE A 154 0.55 -11.03 10.96
CA ILE A 154 1.11 -11.38 12.27
C ILE A 154 2.06 -12.55 12.17
N ARG A 155 1.73 -13.61 11.42
CA ARG A 155 2.67 -14.70 11.19
C ARG A 155 3.94 -14.24 10.47
N ALA A 156 3.80 -13.24 9.61
CA ALA A 156 4.88 -12.68 8.83
C ALA A 156 5.64 -11.56 9.60
N GLU A 157 5.08 -11.00 10.67
CA GLU A 157 5.63 -9.91 11.49
C GLU A 157 6.29 -8.77 10.67
N PRO A 158 5.58 -8.14 9.69
CA PRO A 158 6.05 -6.92 9.07
C PRO A 158 5.90 -5.75 10.04
N PHE A 159 6.74 -4.73 9.89
CA PHE A 159 6.56 -3.48 10.61
C PHE A 159 5.37 -2.72 10.04
N VAL A 160 4.68 -2.02 10.93
CA VAL A 160 3.29 -1.64 10.80
C VAL A 160 3.13 -0.22 11.38
N TYR A 161 2.53 0.70 10.61
CA TYR A 161 2.31 2.09 11.02
C TYR A 161 0.95 2.61 10.52
N TYR A 162 0.09 3.07 11.43
CA TYR A 162 -1.37 3.18 11.20
C TYR A 162 -2.01 4.53 11.52
N ASN A 163 -3.21 4.72 10.98
CA ASN A 163 -4.23 5.65 11.45
C ASN A 163 -5.50 4.83 11.71
N ASP A 164 -5.86 4.67 12.99
CA ASP A 164 -6.91 3.80 13.57
C ASP A 164 -7.99 3.30 12.59
N ILE A 165 -8.04 1.99 12.32
CA ILE A 165 -9.18 1.35 11.63
C ILE A 165 -10.28 1.12 12.67
N PRO A 166 -11.49 1.68 12.51
CA PRO A 166 -12.56 1.51 13.49
C PRO A 166 -12.97 0.05 13.56
N GLU A 167 -13.19 -0.40 14.79
CA GLU A 167 -13.86 -1.67 15.08
C GLU A 167 -15.36 -1.43 14.95
N SER A 168 -16.00 -2.11 14.01
CA SER A 168 -17.46 -2.21 13.94
C SER A 168 -17.93 -3.53 14.52
#